data_AF-A0A509LBA0-F1
#
_entry.id   AF-A0A509LBA0-F1
#
_cell.length_a   1.000
_cell.length_b   1.000
_cell.length_c   1.000
_cell.angle_alpha   90.00
_cell.angle_beta   90.00
_cell.angle_gamma   90.00
#
_symmetry.space_group_name_H-M   'P 1'
#
loop_
_entity.id
_entity.type
_entity.pdbx_description
1 polymer ?
#
loop_
_entity_poly.entity_id
_entity_poly.type
_entity_poly.pdbx_seq_one_letter_code
_entity_poly.pdbx_strand_id
1 'polypeptide(L)'
;MDNASYVADQVIEELNARFLESGVGYQYVEGEIIRVDSQFIHSEVVKPALKLLAQKKYLGAQQEFLKAHEHYRQKNYKEALNESLKAFESTMKAICDKKGWQYDRGRATAKNLIDVCFDKNLIPLFWQQQMGSLRSLLESGVPTGRNKLGGHGQGATPTHVPQHIVAFVLHMSASCIVFLVEAEKNL
;
A
#
# COMPACT_ATOMS: atom_id res chain seq x y z
N MET A 1 -25.77 29.54 24.89
CA MET A 1 -24.83 29.12 23.84
C MET A 1 -25.17 29.96 22.62
N ASP A 2 -24.18 30.68 22.11
CA ASP A 2 -24.38 31.76 21.15
C ASP A 2 -24.79 31.19 19.78
N ASN A 3 -25.98 31.57 19.28
CA ASN A 3 -26.58 31.03 18.06
C ASN A 3 -25.64 31.16 16.84
N ALA A 4 -24.81 32.22 16.83
CA ALA A 4 -23.82 32.45 15.79
C ALA A 4 -22.72 31.38 15.73
N SER A 5 -22.26 30.87 16.87
CA SER A 5 -21.22 29.82 16.91
C SER A 5 -21.76 28.51 16.34
N TYR A 6 -22.99 28.14 16.70
CA TYR A 6 -23.63 26.93 16.21
C TYR A 6 -23.83 26.96 14.68
N VAL A 7 -24.26 28.09 14.14
CA VAL A 7 -24.41 28.27 12.68
C VAL A 7 -23.05 28.21 11.98
N ALA A 8 -22.01 28.81 12.56
CA ALA A 8 -20.66 28.75 11.99
C ALA A 8 -20.13 27.31 11.92
N ASP A 9 -20.31 26.52 12.98
CA ASP A 9 -19.87 25.13 13.02
C ASP A 9 -20.59 24.28 11.97
N GLN A 10 -21.91 24.44 11.80
CA GLN A 10 -22.67 23.74 10.76
C GLN A 10 -22.23 24.09 9.33
N VAL A 11 -21.91 25.37 9.08
CA VAL A 11 -21.41 25.80 7.77
C VAL A 11 -20.03 25.21 7.49
N ILE A 12 -19.17 25.11 8.50
CA ILE A 12 -17.85 24.48 8.38
C ILE A 12 -17.98 22.98 8.08
N GLU A 13 -18.88 22.27 8.78
CA GLU A 13 -19.17 20.86 8.51
C GLU A 13 -19.65 20.64 7.07
N GLU A 14 -20.63 21.43 6.62
CA GLU A 14 -21.18 21.35 5.26
C GLU A 14 -20.11 21.68 4.19
N LEU A 15 -19.28 22.71 4.43
CA LEU A 15 -18.19 23.07 3.53
C LEU A 15 -17.19 21.92 3.36
N ASN A 16 -16.77 21.33 4.47
CA ASN A 16 -15.83 20.21 4.47
C ASN A 16 -16.43 18.95 3.82
N ALA A 17 -17.72 18.68 4.03
CA ALA A 17 -18.44 17.61 3.35
C ALA A 17 -18.44 17.81 1.83
N ARG A 18 -18.73 19.03 1.35
CA ARG A 18 -18.71 19.37 -0.08
C ARG A 18 -17.30 19.31 -0.69
N PHE A 19 -16.29 19.74 0.04
CA PHE A 19 -14.89 19.62 -0.40
C PHE A 19 -14.46 18.16 -0.56
N LEU A 20 -14.93 17.29 0.32
CA LEU A 20 -14.72 15.85 0.24
C LEU A 20 -15.47 15.24 -0.95
N GLU A 21 -16.77 15.53 -1.10
CA GLU A 21 -17.61 15.05 -2.23
C GLU A 21 -17.06 15.49 -3.59
N SER A 22 -16.57 16.73 -3.67
CA SER A 22 -16.02 17.30 -4.90
C SER A 22 -14.54 16.93 -5.14
N GLY A 23 -13.90 16.22 -4.20
CA GLY A 23 -12.53 15.75 -4.34
C GLY A 23 -11.47 16.86 -4.42
N VAL A 24 -11.76 18.05 -3.87
CA VAL A 24 -10.91 19.25 -4.00
C VAL A 24 -9.57 19.08 -3.27
N GLY A 25 -9.54 18.25 -2.23
CA GLY A 25 -8.32 17.92 -1.48
C GLY A 25 -7.94 18.95 -0.41
N TYR A 26 -8.92 19.69 0.12
CA TYR A 26 -8.75 20.67 1.18
C TYR A 26 -9.84 20.51 2.24
N GLN A 27 -9.59 21.02 3.44
CA GLN A 27 -10.54 21.15 4.55
C GLN A 27 -10.29 22.49 5.24
N TYR A 28 -11.33 23.07 5.81
CA TYR A 28 -11.23 24.19 6.73
C TYR A 28 -11.24 23.67 8.17
N VAL A 29 -10.17 23.93 8.91
CA VAL A 29 -10.00 23.53 10.32
C VAL A 29 -9.36 24.69 11.07
N GLU A 30 -9.96 25.08 12.21
CA GLU A 30 -9.41 26.08 13.14
C GLU A 30 -9.00 27.43 12.50
N GLY A 31 -9.77 27.92 11.52
CA GLY A 31 -9.46 29.21 10.89
C GLY A 31 -8.58 29.11 9.65
N GLU A 32 -8.05 27.92 9.35
CA GLU A 32 -7.13 27.70 8.24
C GLU A 32 -7.71 26.73 7.21
N ILE A 33 -7.39 26.98 5.93
CA ILE A 33 -7.62 26.00 4.86
C ILE A 33 -6.39 25.10 4.80
N ILE A 34 -6.55 23.87 5.27
CA ILE A 34 -5.52 22.85 5.28
C ILE A 34 -5.72 21.93 4.08
N ARG A 35 -4.62 21.59 3.39
CA ARG A 35 -4.68 20.56 2.36
C ARG A 35 -4.96 19.20 3.02
N VAL A 36 -6.00 18.51 2.55
CA VAL A 36 -6.30 17.15 3.02
C VAL A 36 -5.39 16.21 2.22
N ASP A 37 -4.30 15.84 2.87
CA ASP A 37 -3.15 15.13 2.31
C ASP A 37 -3.39 13.68 1.88
N SER A 38 -4.63 13.29 1.62
CA SER A 38 -4.90 12.11 0.77
C SER A 38 -4.26 12.29 -0.61
N GLN A 39 -4.11 13.54 -1.08
CA GLN A 39 -3.38 13.86 -2.29
C GLN A 39 -1.86 13.95 -2.13
N PHE A 40 -1.32 14.33 -0.95
CA PHE A 40 0.13 14.48 -0.77
C PHE A 40 0.83 13.13 -0.71
N ILE A 41 0.34 12.18 0.10
CA ILE A 41 0.89 10.81 0.09
C ILE A 41 0.69 10.16 -1.28
N HIS A 42 -0.45 10.42 -1.92
CA HIS A 42 -0.70 9.93 -3.27
C HIS A 42 0.25 10.56 -4.31
N SER A 43 0.58 11.85 -4.20
CA SER A 43 1.48 12.55 -5.12
C SER A 43 2.95 12.20 -4.90
N GLU A 44 3.38 12.05 -3.65
CA GLU A 44 4.78 11.82 -3.29
C GLU A 44 5.19 10.35 -3.31
N VAL A 45 4.24 9.42 -3.16
CA VAL A 45 4.57 8.00 -3.00
C VAL A 45 3.84 7.14 -4.02
N VAL A 46 2.51 7.24 -4.13
CA VAL A 46 1.73 6.34 -5.00
C VAL A 46 1.97 6.62 -6.48
N LYS A 47 1.92 7.89 -6.91
CA LYS A 47 2.20 8.27 -8.30
C LYS A 47 3.64 7.92 -8.71
N PRO A 48 4.68 8.19 -7.91
CA PRO A 48 6.03 7.74 -8.20
C PRO A 48 6.14 6.21 -8.30
N ALA A 49 5.53 5.45 -7.39
CA ALA A 49 5.50 3.99 -7.48
C ALA A 49 4.92 3.52 -8.82
N LEU A 50 3.74 4.03 -9.21
CA LEU A 50 3.10 3.67 -10.49
C LEU A 50 3.93 4.07 -11.71
N LYS A 51 4.60 5.22 -11.67
CA LYS A 51 5.50 5.68 -12.73
C LYS A 51 6.71 4.75 -12.88
N LEU A 52 7.29 4.32 -11.76
CA LEU A 52 8.41 3.38 -11.74
C LEU A 52 8.00 2.01 -12.27
N LEU A 53 6.81 1.53 -11.87
CA LEU A 53 6.26 0.25 -12.30
C LEU A 53 5.79 0.24 -13.77
N ALA A 54 5.58 1.40 -14.39
CA ALA A 54 5.17 1.50 -15.79
C ALA A 54 6.22 1.02 -16.81
N GLN A 55 7.45 0.74 -16.38
CA GLN A 55 8.48 0.19 -17.25
C GLN A 55 8.15 -1.27 -17.61
N LYS A 56 8.47 -1.69 -18.84
CA LYS A 56 8.12 -3.02 -19.39
C LYS A 56 8.48 -4.20 -18.47
N LYS A 57 9.56 -4.08 -17.68
CA LYS A 57 10.03 -5.13 -16.76
C LYS A 57 9.19 -5.28 -15.49
N TYR A 58 8.39 -4.28 -15.12
CA TYR A 58 7.60 -4.26 -13.88
C TYR A 58 6.08 -4.34 -14.12
N LEU A 59 5.64 -4.69 -15.34
CA LEU A 59 4.23 -4.66 -15.73
C LEU A 59 3.33 -5.51 -14.82
N GLY A 60 3.80 -6.69 -14.39
CA GLY A 60 3.04 -7.55 -13.47
C GLY A 60 2.79 -6.86 -12.12
N ALA A 61 3.85 -6.30 -11.52
CA ALA A 61 3.75 -5.53 -10.28
C ALA A 61 2.85 -4.29 -10.43
N GLN A 62 2.89 -3.63 -11.59
CA GLN A 62 2.01 -2.48 -11.88
C GLN A 62 0.54 -2.89 -11.88
N GLN A 63 0.20 -3.98 -12.57
CA GLN A 63 -1.17 -4.48 -12.68
C GLN A 63 -1.73 -4.86 -11.31
N GLU A 64 -0.95 -5.58 -10.51
CA GLU A 64 -1.30 -5.98 -9.15
C GLU A 64 -1.50 -4.75 -8.26
N PHE A 65 -0.61 -3.76 -8.35
CA PHE A 65 -0.72 -2.54 -7.53
C PHE A 65 -1.92 -1.66 -7.90
N LEU A 66 -2.23 -1.52 -9.19
CA LEU A 66 -3.44 -0.84 -9.65
C LEU A 66 -4.71 -1.54 -9.17
N LYS A 67 -4.71 -2.88 -9.21
CA LYS A 67 -5.82 -3.71 -8.73
C LYS A 67 -5.99 -3.61 -7.21
N ALA A 68 -4.91 -3.47 -6.45
CA ALA A 68 -4.96 -3.21 -5.02
C ALA A 68 -5.71 -1.90 -4.71
N HIS A 69 -5.41 -0.82 -5.44
CA HIS A 69 -6.12 0.45 -5.33
C HIS A 69 -7.58 0.37 -5.79
N GLU A 70 -7.89 -0.44 -6.79
CA GLU A 70 -9.26 -0.70 -7.22
C GLU A 70 -10.08 -1.37 -6.11
N HIS A 71 -9.55 -2.47 -5.55
CA HIS A 71 -10.18 -3.16 -4.43
C HIS A 71 -10.39 -2.24 -3.23
N TYR A 72 -9.42 -1.37 -2.92
CA TYR A 72 -9.56 -0.38 -1.86
C TYR A 72 -10.74 0.57 -2.10
N ARG A 73 -10.88 1.13 -3.31
CA ARG A 73 -12.02 2.01 -3.67
C ARG A 73 -13.37 1.31 -3.56
N GLN A 74 -13.41 0.01 -3.84
CA GLN A 74 -14.60 -0.84 -3.74
C GLN A 74 -14.86 -1.35 -2.31
N LYS A 75 -14.06 -0.95 -1.31
CA LYS A 75 -14.10 -1.45 0.08
C LYS A 75 -13.79 -2.95 0.23
N ASN A 76 -13.18 -3.56 -0.78
CA ASN A 76 -12.68 -4.94 -0.82
C ASN A 76 -11.30 -5.01 -0.14
N TYR A 77 -11.27 -4.75 1.17
CA TYR A 77 -10.02 -4.49 1.90
C TYR A 77 -9.05 -5.66 1.97
N LYS A 78 -9.56 -6.90 2.08
CA LYS A 78 -8.71 -8.10 2.13
C LYS A 78 -8.02 -8.32 0.79
N GLU A 79 -8.76 -8.11 -0.29
CA GLU A 79 -8.31 -8.22 -1.66
C GLU A 79 -7.29 -7.11 -1.98
N ALA A 80 -7.51 -5.89 -1.47
CA ALA A 80 -6.54 -4.79 -1.59
C ALA A 80 -5.19 -5.14 -0.96
N LEU A 81 -5.18 -5.73 0.23
CA LEU A 81 -3.96 -6.15 0.93
C LEU A 81 -3.26 -7.30 0.19
N ASN A 82 -4.03 -8.26 -0.32
CA ASN A 82 -3.50 -9.38 -1.08
C ASN A 82 -2.83 -8.94 -2.39
N GLU A 83 -3.48 -8.04 -3.15
CA GLU A 83 -2.88 -7.51 -4.39
C GLU A 83 -1.68 -6.59 -4.09
N SER A 84 -1.65 -5.91 -2.94
CA SER A 84 -0.46 -5.16 -2.48
C SER A 84 0.73 -6.07 -2.20
N LEU A 85 0.49 -7.22 -1.55
CA LEU A 85 1.53 -8.22 -1.29
C LEU A 85 2.09 -8.78 -2.60
N LYS A 86 1.22 -9.12 -3.55
CA LYS A 86 1.65 -9.58 -4.88
C LYS A 86 2.49 -8.54 -5.60
N ALA A 87 2.06 -7.28 -5.63
CA ALA A 87 2.82 -6.20 -6.24
C ALA A 87 4.23 -6.05 -5.63
N PHE A 88 4.33 -6.19 -4.31
CA PHE A 88 5.61 -6.17 -3.60
C PHE A 88 6.51 -7.36 -4.00
N GLU A 89 5.98 -8.58 -4.04
CA GLU A 89 6.70 -9.76 -4.51
C GLU A 89 7.14 -9.64 -5.98
N SER A 90 6.21 -9.26 -6.86
CA SER A 90 6.47 -9.09 -8.29
C SER A 90 7.50 -8.01 -8.57
N THR A 91 7.56 -6.96 -7.76
CA THR A 91 8.61 -5.93 -7.83
C THR A 91 9.99 -6.57 -7.58
N MET A 92 10.14 -7.33 -6.49
CA MET A 92 11.41 -8.01 -6.18
C MET A 92 11.76 -9.08 -7.23
N LYS A 93 10.80 -9.87 -7.70
CA LYS A 93 10.99 -10.86 -8.78
C LYS A 93 11.53 -10.19 -10.05
N ALA A 94 10.92 -9.07 -10.45
CA ALA A 94 11.36 -8.30 -11.60
C ALA A 94 12.77 -7.72 -11.43
N ILE A 95 13.14 -7.28 -10.22
CA ILE A 95 14.52 -6.85 -9.90
C ILE A 95 15.49 -8.02 -10.03
N CYS A 96 15.18 -9.17 -9.42
CA CYS A 96 16.01 -10.37 -9.53
C CYS A 96 16.21 -10.80 -10.99
N ASP A 97 15.13 -10.85 -11.78
CA ASP A 97 15.20 -11.18 -13.21
C ASP A 97 16.02 -10.13 -13.99
N LYS A 98 15.87 -8.85 -13.67
CA LYS A 98 16.62 -7.75 -14.32
C LYS A 98 18.12 -7.83 -14.03
N LYS A 99 18.51 -8.21 -12.80
CA LYS A 99 19.92 -8.32 -12.36
C LYS A 99 20.50 -9.73 -12.53
N GLY A 100 19.72 -10.70 -13.00
CA GLY A 100 20.15 -12.10 -13.17
C GLY A 100 20.36 -12.85 -11.84
N TRP A 101 19.72 -12.40 -10.76
CA TRP A 101 19.81 -13.06 -9.46
C TRP A 101 18.93 -14.30 -9.41
N GLN A 102 19.47 -15.37 -8.83
CA GLN A 102 18.79 -16.65 -8.72
C GLN A 102 17.78 -16.63 -7.58
N TYR A 103 16.58 -17.13 -7.83
CA TYR A 103 15.53 -17.37 -6.86
C TYR A 103 14.58 -18.46 -7.39
N ASP A 104 13.80 -19.09 -6.51
CA ASP A 104 12.79 -20.07 -6.93
C ASP A 104 11.60 -19.36 -7.58
N ARG A 105 11.54 -19.35 -8.92
CA ARG A 105 10.47 -18.68 -9.68
C ARG A 105 9.06 -19.21 -9.39
N GLY A 106 8.93 -20.45 -8.95
CA GLY A 106 7.63 -21.09 -8.70
C GLY A 106 7.17 -21.00 -7.25
N ARG A 107 8.09 -20.89 -6.29
CA ARG A 107 7.76 -20.98 -4.84
C ARG A 107 8.33 -19.86 -3.99
N ALA A 108 9.15 -18.95 -4.54
CA ALA A 108 9.70 -17.85 -3.76
C ALA A 108 8.58 -16.98 -3.21
N THR A 109 8.50 -16.97 -1.89
CA THR A 109 7.64 -16.08 -1.11
C THR A 109 8.30 -14.71 -0.95
N ALA A 110 7.53 -13.71 -0.51
CA ALA A 110 8.08 -12.41 -0.11
C ALA A 110 9.28 -12.54 0.84
N LYS A 111 9.27 -13.49 1.78
CA LYS A 111 10.42 -13.75 2.66
C LYS A 111 11.68 -14.11 1.88
N ASN A 112 11.58 -15.10 0.98
CA ASN A 112 12.72 -15.56 0.20
C ASN A 112 13.29 -14.44 -0.69
N LEU A 113 12.42 -13.61 -1.26
CA LEU A 113 12.82 -12.50 -2.11
C LEU A 113 13.50 -11.37 -1.32
N ILE A 114 13.00 -11.07 -0.11
CA ILE A 114 13.64 -10.13 0.81
C ILE A 114 15.05 -10.62 1.16
N ASP A 115 15.21 -11.92 1.46
CA ASP A 115 16.53 -12.50 1.78
C ASP A 115 17.52 -12.32 0.61
N VAL A 116 17.07 -12.58 -0.64
CA VAL A 116 17.90 -12.31 -1.84
C VAL A 116 18.29 -10.84 -1.96
N CYS A 117 17.38 -9.91 -1.64
CA CYS A 117 17.67 -8.48 -1.69
C CYS A 117 18.73 -8.05 -0.66
N PHE A 118 18.79 -8.70 0.51
CA PHE A 118 19.86 -8.50 1.49
C PHE A 118 21.18 -9.10 1.02
N ASP A 119 21.17 -10.35 0.55
CA ASP A 119 22.37 -11.05 0.08
C ASP A 119 23.06 -10.32 -1.07
N LYS A 120 22.28 -9.59 -1.88
CA LYS A 120 22.76 -8.80 -3.02
C LYS A 120 23.04 -7.34 -2.69
N ASN A 121 22.96 -6.96 -1.41
CA ASN A 121 23.14 -5.59 -0.93
C ASN A 121 22.23 -4.55 -1.63
N LEU A 122 21.08 -4.99 -2.16
CA LEU A 122 20.04 -4.07 -2.63
C LEU A 122 19.45 -3.29 -1.46
N ILE A 123 19.27 -3.98 -0.32
CA ILE A 123 18.78 -3.40 0.92
C ILE A 123 19.89 -3.56 1.97
N PRO A 124 20.26 -2.51 2.71
CA PRO A 124 21.25 -2.63 3.77
C PRO A 124 20.74 -3.57 4.87
N LEU A 125 21.60 -4.47 5.37
CA LEU A 125 21.20 -5.52 6.32
C LEU A 125 20.50 -5.00 7.60
N PHE A 126 20.87 -3.80 8.06
CA PHE A 126 20.24 -3.19 9.24
C PHE A 126 18.76 -2.80 9.05
N TRP A 127 18.22 -2.86 7.82
CA TRP A 127 16.79 -2.69 7.50
C TRP A 127 15.98 -4.00 7.52
N GLN A 128 16.59 -5.13 7.89
CA GLN A 128 15.95 -6.45 7.87
C GLN A 128 14.67 -6.53 8.70
N GLN A 129 14.67 -5.93 9.88
CA GLN A 129 13.49 -5.93 10.76
C GLN A 129 12.31 -5.20 10.10
N GLN A 130 12.56 -4.05 9.49
CA GLN A 130 11.53 -3.21 8.86
C GLN A 130 10.89 -3.92 7.66
N MET A 131 11.70 -4.55 6.81
CA MET A 131 11.19 -5.33 5.67
C MET A 131 10.40 -6.57 6.13
N GLY A 132 10.87 -7.25 7.20
CA GLY A 132 10.16 -8.36 7.82
C GLY A 132 8.81 -7.97 8.44
N SER A 133 8.75 -6.78 9.07
CA SER A 133 7.51 -6.22 9.62
C SER A 133 6.51 -5.86 8.52
N LEU A 134 6.95 -5.21 7.43
CA LEU A 134 6.08 -4.92 6.29
C LEU A 134 5.50 -6.20 5.68
N ARG A 135 6.33 -7.23 5.48
CA ARG A 135 5.85 -8.54 4.99
C ARG A 135 4.77 -9.09 5.90
N SER A 136 5.03 -9.12 7.21
CA SER A 136 4.08 -9.63 8.20
C SER A 136 2.76 -8.83 8.21
N LEU A 137 2.81 -7.51 8.01
CA LEU A 137 1.63 -6.65 7.92
C LEU A 137 0.78 -6.98 6.68
N LEU A 138 1.44 -7.15 5.53
CA LEU A 138 0.79 -7.55 4.28
C LEU A 138 0.19 -8.97 4.36
N GLU A 139 0.89 -9.91 5.00
CA GLU A 139 0.45 -11.29 5.19
C GLU A 139 -0.71 -11.42 6.19
N SER A 140 -0.71 -10.61 7.26
CA SER A 140 -1.72 -10.68 8.34
C SER A 140 -3.04 -9.98 7.99
N GLY A 141 -2.98 -8.96 7.13
CA GLY A 141 -4.14 -8.24 6.64
C GLY A 141 -4.97 -9.03 5.61
N VAL A 142 -4.34 -10.01 4.96
CA VAL A 142 -5.04 -11.09 4.29
C VAL A 142 -5.34 -12.11 5.39
N PRO A 143 -6.61 -12.32 5.81
CA PRO A 143 -6.86 -13.39 6.75
C PRO A 143 -6.25 -14.64 6.14
N THR A 144 -5.39 -15.32 6.90
CA THR A 144 -4.77 -16.58 6.52
C THR A 144 -5.83 -17.67 6.37
N GLY A 145 -6.70 -17.53 5.37
CA GLY A 145 -7.59 -18.54 4.82
C GLY A 145 -6.90 -19.34 3.73
N ARG A 146 -5.59 -19.57 3.88
CA ARG A 146 -4.88 -20.50 3.00
C ARG A 146 -3.90 -21.44 3.68
N ASN A 147 -3.30 -21.07 4.82
CA ASN A 147 -2.26 -21.91 5.44
C ASN A 147 -2.45 -22.29 6.92
N LYS A 148 -3.53 -21.89 7.60
CA LYS A 148 -3.79 -22.35 8.99
C LYS A 148 -5.21 -22.86 9.28
N LEU A 149 -6.13 -22.79 8.31
CA LEU A 149 -7.47 -23.37 8.40
C LEU A 149 -7.74 -24.03 7.04
N GLY A 150 -7.63 -25.35 6.98
CA GLY A 150 -7.87 -26.09 5.75
C GLY A 150 -9.26 -25.81 5.19
N GLY A 151 -9.35 -25.62 3.86
CA GLY A 151 -10.50 -25.92 3.01
C GLY A 151 -11.92 -25.40 3.34
N HIS A 152 -12.15 -24.72 4.47
CA HIS A 152 -13.48 -24.48 5.01
C HIS A 152 -13.63 -23.10 5.62
N GLY A 153 -13.94 -22.12 4.77
CA GLY A 153 -14.65 -20.88 5.15
C GLY A 153 -13.95 -19.95 6.16
N GLN A 154 -14.51 -18.76 6.33
CA GLN A 154 -13.92 -17.69 7.16
C GLN A 154 -14.08 -17.91 8.68
N GLY A 155 -14.58 -19.06 9.14
CA GLY A 155 -15.09 -19.21 10.50
C GLY A 155 -16.38 -18.38 10.74
N ALA A 156 -16.87 -18.37 11.98
CA ALA A 156 -18.20 -17.84 12.34
C ALA A 156 -18.32 -16.30 12.32
N THR A 157 -17.22 -15.55 12.19
CA THR A 157 -17.22 -14.07 12.21
C THR A 157 -16.30 -13.52 11.12
N PRO A 158 -16.83 -12.80 10.11
CA PRO A 158 -16.01 -12.11 9.13
C PRO A 158 -15.07 -11.10 9.81
N THR A 159 -13.76 -11.29 9.68
CA THR A 159 -12.77 -10.31 10.14
C THR A 159 -12.87 -9.06 9.26
N HIS A 160 -13.21 -7.91 9.85
CA HIS A 160 -13.24 -6.62 9.16
C HIS A 160 -11.93 -5.87 9.44
N VAL A 161 -11.21 -5.49 8.38
CA VAL A 161 -10.00 -4.66 8.49
C VAL A 161 -10.42 -3.20 8.35
N PRO A 162 -10.12 -2.31 9.31
CA PRO A 162 -10.48 -0.90 9.20
C PRO A 162 -9.84 -0.23 7.98
N GLN A 163 -10.59 0.64 7.29
CA GLN A 163 -10.15 1.33 6.08
C GLN A 163 -8.81 2.06 6.24
N HIS A 164 -8.60 2.73 7.38
CA HIS A 164 -7.38 3.51 7.63
C HIS A 164 -6.15 2.61 7.73
N ILE A 165 -6.29 1.37 8.23
CA ILE A 165 -5.21 0.38 8.25
C ILE A 165 -4.86 -0.02 6.83
N VAL A 166 -5.86 -0.31 5.98
CA VAL A 166 -5.63 -0.71 4.58
C VAL A 166 -4.94 0.40 3.80
N ALA A 167 -5.36 1.65 4.00
CA ALA A 167 -4.72 2.82 3.41
C ALA A 167 -3.25 2.94 3.82
N PHE A 168 -2.97 2.78 5.11
CA PHE A 168 -1.61 2.78 5.66
C PHE A 168 -0.73 1.71 5.00
N VAL A 169 -1.24 0.47 4.88
CA VAL A 169 -0.49 -0.61 4.22
C VAL A 169 -0.25 -0.32 2.74
N LEU A 170 -1.25 0.17 2.00
CA LEU A 170 -1.09 0.56 0.58
C LEU A 170 0.01 1.60 0.40
N HIS A 171 0.03 2.60 1.27
CA HIS A 171 1.04 3.66 1.22
C HIS A 171 2.44 3.13 1.57
N MET A 172 2.55 2.25 2.58
CA MET A 172 3.82 1.59 2.89
C MET A 172 4.32 0.73 1.72
N SER A 173 3.44 -0.04 1.07
CA SER A 173 3.77 -0.81 -0.12
C SER A 173 4.28 0.08 -1.24
N ALA A 174 3.63 1.22 -1.49
CA ALA A 174 4.08 2.20 -2.46
C ALA A 174 5.49 2.71 -2.14
N SER A 175 5.74 3.11 -0.88
CA SER A 175 7.05 3.59 -0.43
C SER A 175 8.14 2.55 -0.64
N CYS A 176 7.86 1.29 -0.32
CA CYS A 176 8.83 0.22 -0.49
C CYS A 176 9.07 -0.14 -1.95
N ILE A 177 8.07 -0.07 -2.81
CA ILE A 177 8.25 -0.23 -4.25
C ILE A 177 9.16 0.86 -4.80
N VAL A 178 8.93 2.12 -4.43
CA VAL A 178 9.80 3.25 -4.82
C VAL A 178 11.23 2.98 -4.35
N PHE A 179 11.41 2.67 -3.06
CA PHE A 179 12.72 2.37 -2.49
C PHE A 179 13.44 1.23 -3.23
N LEU A 180 12.78 0.09 -3.47
CA LEU A 180 13.39 -1.08 -4.11
C LEU A 180 13.83 -0.77 -5.54
N VAL A 181 12.98 -0.09 -6.32
CA VAL A 181 13.29 0.23 -7.72
C VAL A 181 14.38 1.31 -7.80
N GLU A 182 14.37 2.30 -6.91
CA GLU A 182 15.45 3.30 -6.86
C GLU A 182 16.77 2.69 -6.37
N ALA A 183 16.76 1.83 -5.35
CA ALA A 183 17.95 1.09 -4.92
C ALA A 183 18.53 0.25 -6.06
N GLU A 184 17.67 -0.39 -6.86
CA GLU A 184 18.10 -1.21 -8.00
C GLU A 184 18.78 -0.38 -9.10
N LYS A 185 18.30 0.85 -9.35
CA LYS A 185 18.93 1.77 -10.31
C LYS A 185 20.29 2.26 -9.86
N ASN A 186 20.54 2.31 -8.56
CA ASN A 186 21.78 2.79 -7.96
C ASN A 186 22.79 1.67 -7.62
N LEU A 187 22.47 0.41 -7.98
CA LEU A 187 23.37 -0.75 -7.96
C LEU A 187 24.13 -0.89 -9.28
#